data_AF-A0A8J3T868-F1
#
_entry.id   AF-A0A8J3T868-F1
#
_cell.length_a   1.000
_cell.length_b   1.000
_cell.length_c   1.000
_cell.angle_alpha   90.00
_cell.angle_beta   90.00
_cell.angle_gamma   90.00
#
_symmetry.space_group_name_H-M   'P 1'
#
loop_
_entity.id
_entity.type
_entity.pdbx_description
1 polymer ?
#
loop_
_entity_poly.entity_id
_entity_poly.type
_entity_poly.pdbx_seq_one_letter_code
_entity_poly.pdbx_strand_id
1 'polypeptide(L)'
;MGTTSPTKGSGFLSDEADPTPNELVAIEREMPLIEAEVALVDAEIRMLTAEGGPSALDWRRLRRAEARVLREAAALASRPSTFPRRSAA
;
A
#
# COMPACT_ATOMS: atom_id res chain seq x y z
N MET A 1 10.71 -38.53 -30.09
CA MET A 1 9.69 -37.48 -29.96
C MET A 1 10.16 -36.48 -28.94
N GLY A 2 10.44 -35.24 -29.35
CA GLY A 2 11.01 -34.21 -28.48
C GLY A 2 9.98 -33.64 -27.52
N THR A 3 10.35 -33.53 -26.24
CA THR A 3 9.66 -32.68 -25.27
C THR A 3 10.38 -31.33 -25.27
N THR A 4 9.96 -30.43 -26.14
CA THR A 4 10.35 -29.02 -26.03
C THR A 4 9.76 -28.47 -24.74
N SER A 5 10.61 -28.29 -23.72
CA SER A 5 10.26 -27.52 -22.52
C SER A 5 9.96 -26.08 -22.94
N PRO A 6 8.88 -25.46 -22.45
CA PRO A 6 8.57 -24.08 -22.80
C PRO A 6 9.59 -23.14 -22.15
N THR A 7 10.32 -22.48 -23.04
CA THR A 7 10.81 -21.10 -23.02
C THR A 7 10.80 -20.39 -21.67
N LYS A 8 12.00 -20.22 -21.11
CA LYS A 8 12.33 -19.22 -20.10
C LYS A 8 11.93 -17.84 -20.64
N GLY A 9 10.79 -17.32 -20.18
CA GLY A 9 10.39 -15.95 -20.45
C GLY A 9 11.40 -15.01 -19.80
N SER A 10 12.21 -14.33 -20.63
CA SER A 10 12.56 -12.90 -20.52
C SER A 10 12.59 -12.36 -19.08
N GLY A 11 13.74 -12.32 -18.40
CA GLY A 11 14.79 -11.35 -18.71
C GLY A 11 14.61 -9.97 -18.05
N PHE A 12 13.63 -9.76 -17.15
CA PHE A 12 13.48 -8.50 -16.41
C PHE A 12 13.39 -8.62 -14.86
N LEU A 13 13.25 -9.83 -14.30
CA LEU A 13 13.16 -10.05 -12.84
C LEU A 13 14.15 -11.13 -12.39
N SER A 14 15.44 -10.92 -12.60
CA SER A 14 16.46 -11.98 -12.44
C SER A 14 17.22 -11.97 -11.10
N ASP A 15 16.70 -11.38 -10.02
CA ASP A 15 17.35 -11.51 -8.69
C ASP A 15 16.44 -11.46 -7.44
N GLU A 16 15.12 -11.33 -7.57
CA GLU A 16 14.23 -11.35 -6.40
C GLU A 16 13.66 -12.75 -6.21
N ALA A 17 14.07 -13.40 -5.11
CA ALA A 17 13.34 -14.55 -4.61
C ALA A 17 11.89 -14.12 -4.33
N ASP A 18 10.92 -14.99 -4.64
CA ASP A 18 9.52 -14.75 -4.30
C ASP A 18 9.40 -14.42 -2.80
N PRO A 19 8.49 -13.50 -2.40
CA PRO A 19 8.27 -13.18 -1.00
C PRO A 19 7.94 -14.44 -0.19
N THR A 20 8.59 -14.57 0.96
CA THR A 20 8.26 -15.62 1.92
C THR A 20 6.85 -15.40 2.48
N PRO A 21 6.18 -16.43 3.02
CA PRO A 21 4.87 -16.27 3.66
C PRO A 21 4.84 -15.21 4.77
N ASN A 22 5.95 -15.04 5.50
CA ASN A 22 6.07 -14.01 6.54
C ASN A 22 6.14 -12.59 5.95
N GLU A 23 6.82 -12.41 4.82
CA GLU A 23 6.89 -11.14 4.11
C GLU A 23 5.53 -10.80 3.46
N LEU A 24 4.81 -11.79 2.94
CA LEU A 24 3.43 -11.60 2.47
C LEU A 24 2.52 -11.13 3.60
N VAL A 25 2.61 -11.74 4.79
CA VAL A 25 1.86 -11.28 5.97
C VAL A 25 2.28 -9.87 6.38
N ALA A 26 3.55 -9.48 6.23
CA ALA A 26 4.01 -8.13 6.51
C ALA A 26 3.37 -7.11 5.56
N ILE A 27 3.30 -7.41 4.26
CA ILE A 27 2.64 -6.57 3.24
C ILE A 27 1.14 -6.42 3.54
N GLU A 28 0.44 -7.53 3.84
CA GLU A 28 -0.99 -7.47 4.17
C GLU A 28 -1.29 -6.59 5.38
N ARG A 29 -0.34 -6.43 6.31
CA ARG A 29 -0.49 -5.53 7.46
C ARG A 29 -0.46 -4.05 7.08
N GLU A 30 0.06 -3.68 5.92
CA GLU A 30 0.14 -2.31 5.41
C GLU A 30 -1.17 -1.84 4.77
N MET A 31 -2.01 -2.80 4.31
CA MET A 31 -3.26 -2.54 3.60
C MET A 31 -4.19 -1.53 4.29
N PRO A 32 -4.41 -1.57 5.62
CA PRO A 32 -5.27 -0.58 6.29
C PRO A 32 -4.77 0.86 6.16
N LEU A 33 -3.45 1.09 6.18
CA LEU A 33 -2.86 2.41 6.00
C LEU A 33 -3.00 2.87 4.56
N ILE A 34 -2.70 2.00 3.59
CA ILE A 34 -2.84 2.28 2.16
C ILE A 34 -4.29 2.67 1.84
N GLU A 35 -5.27 1.93 2.35
CA GLU A 35 -6.68 2.28 2.18
C GLU A 35 -7.06 3.61 2.83
N ALA A 36 -6.45 3.97 3.95
CA ALA A 36 -6.67 5.26 4.59
C ALA A 36 -6.11 6.41 3.75
N GLU A 37 -4.93 6.23 3.16
CA GLU A 37 -4.29 7.18 2.26
C GLU A 37 -5.09 7.35 0.96
N VAL A 38 -5.58 6.26 0.37
CA VAL A 38 -6.49 6.32 -0.80
C VAL A 38 -7.75 7.11 -0.46
N ALA A 39 -8.35 6.87 0.71
CA ALA A 39 -9.53 7.63 1.14
C ALA A 39 -9.24 9.13 1.38
N LEU A 40 -8.01 9.47 1.77
CA LEU A 40 -7.56 10.86 1.91
C LEU A 40 -7.43 11.52 0.53
N VAL A 41 -6.74 10.88 -0.40
CA VAL A 41 -6.61 11.36 -1.78
C VAL A 41 -7.99 11.55 -2.44
N ASP A 42 -8.91 10.61 -2.23
CA ASP A 42 -10.29 10.72 -2.68
C ASP A 42 -11.03 11.93 -2.06
N ALA A 43 -10.72 12.30 -0.81
CA ALA A 43 -11.28 13.49 -0.18
C ALA A 43 -10.65 14.74 -0.76
N GLU A 44 -9.33 14.78 -0.95
CA GLU A 44 -8.58 15.90 -1.54
C GLU A 44 -9.03 16.17 -2.98
N ILE A 45 -9.20 15.13 -3.80
CA ILE A 45 -9.74 15.25 -5.16
C ILE A 45 -11.09 15.96 -5.11
N ARG A 46 -12.01 15.55 -4.21
CA ARG A 46 -13.31 16.22 -4.08
C ARG A 46 -13.18 17.68 -3.68
N MET A 47 -12.23 18.03 -2.81
CA MET A 47 -11.97 19.42 -2.44
C MET A 47 -11.54 20.25 -3.65
N LEU A 48 -10.67 19.68 -4.50
CA LEU A 48 -10.12 20.36 -5.67
C LEU A 48 -11.12 20.47 -6.83
N THR A 49 -12.04 19.52 -6.97
CA THR A 49 -12.99 19.45 -8.08
C THR A 49 -14.39 19.98 -7.73
N ALA A 50 -14.60 20.50 -6.52
CA ALA A 50 -15.91 21.01 -6.11
C ALA A 50 -16.25 22.33 -6.82
N GLU A 51 -17.18 22.27 -7.78
CA GLU A 51 -17.74 23.46 -8.42
C GLU A 51 -18.44 24.35 -7.39
N GLY A 52 -18.08 25.63 -7.34
CA GLY A 52 -18.56 26.55 -6.29
C GLY A 52 -17.86 26.41 -4.94
N GLY A 53 -16.85 25.55 -4.84
CA GLY A 53 -16.02 25.34 -3.66
C GLY A 53 -16.51 24.21 -2.75
N PRO A 54 -15.67 23.76 -1.79
CA PRO A 54 -15.97 22.60 -0.97
C PRO A 54 -17.11 22.82 0.03
N SER A 55 -18.01 21.84 0.16
CA SER A 55 -19.11 21.89 1.12
C SER A 55 -18.64 21.57 2.54
N ALA A 56 -19.49 21.88 3.54
CA ALA A 56 -19.23 21.49 4.94
C ALA A 56 -19.08 19.96 5.12
N LEU A 57 -19.72 19.15 4.26
CA LEU A 57 -19.56 17.70 4.28
C LEU A 57 -18.19 17.27 3.76
N ASP A 58 -17.67 17.93 2.73
CA ASP A 58 -16.35 17.63 2.16
C ASP A 58 -15.24 17.92 3.18
N TRP A 59 -15.32 19.06 3.88
CA TRP A 59 -14.44 19.36 5.01
C TRP A 59 -14.50 18.31 6.13
N ARG A 60 -15.69 17.76 6.42
CA ARG A 60 -15.82 16.67 7.41
C ARG A 60 -15.23 15.35 6.90
N ARG A 61 -15.32 15.07 5.60
CA ARG A 61 -14.73 13.88 4.99
C ARG A 61 -13.21 13.95 5.04
N LEU A 62 -12.64 15.10 4.64
CA LEU A 62 -11.19 15.34 4.68
C LEU A 62 -10.62 15.10 6.08
N ARG A 63 -11.16 15.78 7.10
CA ARG A 63 -10.70 15.61 8.49
C ARG A 63 -10.80 14.17 9.00
N ARG A 64 -11.82 13.42 8.58
CA ARG A 64 -11.96 12.01 8.97
C ARG A 64 -10.93 11.13 8.28
N ALA A 65 -10.62 11.40 7.01
CA ALA A 65 -9.60 10.69 6.27
C ALA A 65 -8.21 10.94 6.85
N GLU A 66 -7.84 12.20 7.11
CA GLU A 66 -6.60 12.58 7.80
C GLU A 66 -6.47 11.87 9.16
N ALA A 67 -7.53 11.89 9.97
CA ALA A 67 -7.54 11.21 11.25
C ALA A 67 -7.43 9.68 11.11
N ARG A 68 -7.94 9.09 10.02
CA ARG A 68 -7.77 7.65 9.74
C ARG A 68 -6.33 7.34 9.40
N VAL A 69 -5.70 8.11 8.50
CA VAL A 69 -4.29 7.94 8.13
C VAL A 69 -3.41 7.98 9.37
N LEU A 70 -3.58 8.98 10.24
CA LEU A 70 -2.79 9.08 11.46
C LEU A 70 -2.96 7.86 12.39
N ARG A 71 -4.19 7.36 12.56
CA ARG A 71 -4.46 6.17 13.37
C ARG A 71 -3.81 4.92 12.77
N GLU A 72 -3.97 4.68 11.48
CA GLU A 72 -3.44 3.48 10.83
C GLU A 72 -1.91 3.53 10.74
N ALA A 73 -1.32 4.70 10.54
CA ALA A 73 0.13 4.89 10.58
C ALA A 73 0.69 4.60 11.98
N ALA A 74 0.04 5.10 13.03
CA ALA A 74 0.42 4.78 14.41
C ALA A 74 0.26 3.28 14.70
N ALA A 75 -0.83 2.65 14.23
CA ALA A 75 -1.06 1.23 14.39
C ALA A 75 0.02 0.40 13.69
N LEU A 76 0.39 0.74 12.45
CA LEU A 76 1.44 0.06 11.70
C LEU A 76 2.81 0.22 12.37
N ALA A 77 3.16 1.43 12.79
CA ALA A 77 4.44 1.71 13.47
C ALA A 77 4.57 0.98 14.82
N SER A 78 3.45 0.69 15.49
CA SER A 78 3.45 -0.06 16.76
C SER A 78 3.66 -1.57 16.60
N ARG A 79 3.57 -2.10 15.37
CA ARG A 79 3.71 -3.54 15.10
C ARG A 79 5.18 -3.95 14.96
N PRO A 80 5.58 -5.11 15.50
CA PRO A 80 6.94 -5.61 15.31
C PRO A 80 7.18 -5.92 13.83
N SER A 81 8.23 -5.30 13.26
CA SER A 81 8.67 -5.59 11.90
C SER A 81 9.08 -7.07 11.81
N THR A 82 8.44 -7.79 10.89
CA THR A 82 8.77 -9.20 10.59
C THR A 82 9.78 -9.31 9.45
N PHE A 83 10.15 -8.20 8.79
CA PHE A 83 11.15 -8.23 7.73
C PHE A 83 12.55 -8.42 8.33
N PRO A 84 13.22 -9.55 8.08
CA PRO A 84 14.65 -9.60 8.33
C PRO A 84 15.30 -8.58 7.40
N ARG A 85 16.12 -7.66 7.93
CA ARG A 85 17.01 -6.87 7.07
C ARG A 85 17.88 -7.87 6.32
N ARG A 86 17.63 -8.04 5.03
CA ARG A 86 18.47 -8.88 4.17
C ARG A 86 19.86 -8.25 4.21
N SER A 87 20.78 -8.87 4.95
CA SER A 87 22.18 -8.44 4.96
C SER A 87 22.69 -8.59 3.54
N ALA A 88 23.20 -7.50 2.96
CA ALA A 88 24.06 -7.62 1.81
C ALA A 88 25.29 -8.43 2.26
N ALA A 89 25.56 -9.53 1.55
CA ALA A 89 26.75 -10.34 1.68
C ALA A 89 27.60 -10.15 0.42
#